data_AF-A0A3L7RM75-F1
#
_entry.id   AF-A0A3L7RM75-F1
#
_cell.length_a   1.000
_cell.length_b   1.000
_cell.length_c   1.000
_cell.angle_alpha   90.00
_cell.angle_beta   90.00
_cell.angle_gamma   90.00
#
_symmetry.space_group_name_H-M   'P 1'
#
loop_
_entity.id
_entity.type
_entity.pdbx_description
1 polymer ?
#
loop_
_entity_poly.entity_id
_entity_poly.type
_entity_poly.pdbx_seq_one_letter_code
_entity_poly.pdbx_strand_id
1 'polypeptide(L)'
;GLVALQVRRELVDLARKFAGPESLARHLDTDVVKDGEAAVCRSETAGDVLAATERESLGRWVRFHEVAAELPDEERAVFDMVWYLGATQAGIADVLGCSERTVRRRWESAREYFQTRFRGDLP
;
A
#
# COMPACT_ATOMS: atom_id res chain seq x y z
N GLY A 1 15.37 1.62 8.83
CA GLY A 1 15.43 2.52 10.00
C GLY A 1 14.07 2.57 10.70
N LEU A 2 14.01 2.98 11.96
CA LEU A 2 12.75 2.99 12.75
C LEU A 2 11.66 3.87 12.14
N VAL A 3 12.02 5.01 11.53
CA VAL A 3 11.06 5.93 10.89
C VAL A 3 10.32 5.25 9.73
N ALA A 4 11.03 4.61 8.81
CA ALA A 4 10.42 3.91 7.68
C ALA A 4 9.56 2.72 8.11
N LEU A 5 9.94 2.05 9.21
CA LEU A 5 9.10 1.01 9.82
C LEU A 5 7.78 1.59 10.35
N GLN A 6 7.83 2.74 11.02
CA GLN A 6 6.64 3.39 11.55
C GLN A 6 5.72 3.88 10.43
N VAL A 7 6.26 4.57 9.41
CA VAL A 7 5.46 5.01 8.25
C VAL A 7 4.72 3.84 7.60
N ARG A 8 5.41 2.71 7.40
CA ARG A 8 4.78 1.50 6.85
C ARG A 8 3.67 0.94 7.74
N ARG A 9 3.90 0.87 9.06
CA ARG A 9 2.88 0.41 10.02
C ARG A 9 1.65 1.30 9.98
N GLU A 10 1.84 2.61 10.03
CA GLU A 10 0.73 3.57 9.94
C GLU A 10 -0.04 3.44 8.62
N LEU A 11 0.65 3.28 7.48
CA LEU A 11 -0.02 3.08 6.19
C LEU A 11 -0.85 1.78 6.14
N VAL A 12 -0.28 0.69 6.67
CA VAL A 12 -0.98 -0.60 6.76
C VAL A 12 -2.16 -0.54 7.74
N ASP A 13 -1.98 0.07 8.90
CA ASP A 13 -3.01 0.18 9.94
C ASP A 13 -4.14 1.11 9.51
N LEU A 14 -3.81 2.23 8.84
CA LEU A 14 -4.77 3.13 8.24
C LEU A 14 -5.60 2.41 7.18
N ALA A 15 -4.95 1.69 6.28
CA ALA A 15 -5.64 0.94 5.23
C ALA A 15 -6.53 -0.19 5.80
N ARG A 16 -6.08 -0.92 6.84
CA ARG A 16 -6.91 -1.91 7.54
C ARG A 16 -8.12 -1.27 8.22
N LYS A 17 -7.95 -0.10 8.85
CA LYS A 17 -9.06 0.66 9.45
C LYS A 17 -10.07 1.09 8.40
N PHE A 18 -9.62 1.47 7.19
CA PHE A 18 -10.49 1.83 6.08
C PHE A 18 -11.10 0.61 5.34
N ALA A 19 -10.53 -0.58 5.50
CA ALA A 19 -11.05 -1.82 4.91
C ALA A 19 -11.99 -2.63 5.82
N GLY A 20 -12.05 -2.31 7.12
CA GLY A 20 -12.85 -3.05 8.11
C GLY A 20 -14.37 -2.80 8.03
N PRO A 21 -15.20 -3.65 8.67
CA PRO A 21 -16.66 -3.54 8.66
C PRO A 21 -17.23 -2.28 9.35
N GLU A 22 -16.42 -1.51 10.07
CA GLU A 22 -16.78 -0.22 10.66
C GLU A 22 -16.13 0.98 9.94
N SER A 23 -15.57 0.76 8.74
CA SER A 23 -14.81 1.80 8.06
C SER A 23 -15.67 2.92 7.50
N LEU A 24 -15.03 4.08 7.26
CA LEU A 24 -15.62 5.21 6.55
C LEU A 24 -16.17 4.84 5.16
N ALA A 25 -15.63 3.78 4.52
CA ALA A 25 -16.14 3.25 3.26
C ALA A 25 -17.56 2.63 3.38
N ARG A 26 -18.03 2.32 4.59
CA ARG A 26 -19.43 1.95 4.88
C ARG A 26 -20.30 3.16 5.23
N HIS A 27 -19.72 4.28 5.64
CA HIS A 27 -20.48 5.53 5.79
C HIS A 27 -20.75 6.22 4.44
N LEU A 28 -19.91 5.97 3.42
CA LEU A 28 -20.23 6.29 2.02
C LEU A 28 -21.38 5.43 1.46
N ASP A 29 -21.62 4.24 2.04
CA ASP A 29 -22.73 3.31 1.71
C ASP A 29 -24.10 3.83 2.23
N THR A 30 -24.09 4.80 3.14
CA THR A 30 -25.30 5.25 3.86
C THR A 30 -25.61 6.73 3.60
N ASP A 31 -25.63 7.16 2.35
CA ASP A 31 -26.38 8.38 1.99
C ASP A 31 -27.82 7.97 1.66
N VAL A 32 -28.62 7.76 2.70
CA VAL A 32 -30.03 7.39 2.59
C VAL A 32 -30.83 8.63 2.23
N VAL A 33 -31.12 8.80 0.94
CA VAL A 33 -32.27 9.61 0.50
C VAL A 33 -33.52 8.86 0.96
N LYS A 34 -34.16 9.36 2.03
CA LYS A 34 -35.52 8.96 2.40
C LYS A 34 -36.49 9.61 1.43
N ASP A 35 -36.99 8.85 0.46
CA ASP A 35 -38.31 9.11 -0.09
C ASP A 35 -39.13 7.81 -0.07
N GLY A 36 -40.41 7.96 0.20
CA GLY A 36 -41.28 6.95 0.79
C GLY A 36 -41.50 5.66 -0.01
N GLU A 37 -41.79 4.61 0.76
CA GLU A 37 -42.69 3.49 0.40
C GLU A 37 -42.25 2.55 -0.74
N ALA A 38 -41.28 1.68 -0.44
CA ALA A 38 -41.33 0.22 -0.72
C ALA A 38 -39.98 -0.40 -0.34
N ALA A 39 -40.00 -1.35 0.59
CA ALA A 39 -38.84 -2.17 0.92
C ALA A 39 -38.57 -3.17 -0.22
N VAL A 40 -37.81 -2.73 -1.22
CA VAL A 40 -37.15 -3.61 -2.19
C VAL A 40 -35.72 -3.80 -1.69
N CYS A 41 -35.25 -5.06 -1.62
CA CYS A 41 -33.83 -5.35 -1.38
C CYS A 41 -32.99 -4.62 -2.43
N ARG A 42 -32.42 -3.47 -2.06
CA ARG A 42 -31.58 -2.63 -2.91
C ARG A 42 -30.17 -3.19 -2.86
N SER A 43 -29.92 -4.23 -3.64
CA SER A 43 -28.57 -4.62 -4.04
C SER A 43 -28.40 -4.18 -5.48
N GLU A 44 -27.23 -3.61 -5.80
CA GLU A 44 -26.77 -3.16 -7.13
C GLU A 44 -27.04 -1.68 -7.45
N THR A 45 -26.50 -0.76 -6.64
CA THR A 45 -26.31 0.63 -7.07
C THR A 45 -24.86 0.90 -7.46
N ALA A 46 -24.63 1.87 -8.35
CA ALA A 46 -23.28 2.25 -8.82
C ALA A 46 -22.30 2.60 -7.66
N GLY A 47 -22.82 2.98 -6.48
CA GLY A 47 -22.04 3.18 -5.27
C GLY A 47 -21.35 1.91 -4.76
N ASP A 48 -22.01 0.75 -4.88
CA ASP A 48 -21.47 -0.54 -4.43
C ASP A 48 -20.25 -0.96 -5.28
N VAL A 49 -20.33 -0.71 -6.60
CA VAL A 49 -19.24 -1.00 -7.54
C VAL A 49 -18.05 -0.06 -7.30
N LEU A 50 -18.30 1.24 -7.09
CA LEU A 50 -17.24 2.20 -6.80
C LEU A 50 -16.52 1.83 -5.49
N ALA A 51 -17.27 1.55 -4.43
CA ALA A 51 -16.72 1.14 -3.14
C ALA A 51 -15.94 -0.18 -3.22
N ALA A 52 -16.38 -1.14 -4.06
CA ALA A 52 -15.64 -2.38 -4.29
C ALA A 52 -14.29 -2.12 -5.00
N THR A 53 -14.26 -1.26 -6.03
CA THR A 53 -13.03 -0.90 -6.74
C THR A 53 -12.03 -0.14 -5.86
N GLU A 54 -12.52 0.74 -4.98
CA GLU A 54 -11.68 1.45 -4.00
C GLU A 54 -11.09 0.49 -2.95
N ARG A 55 -11.88 -0.48 -2.47
CA ARG A 55 -11.39 -1.53 -1.56
C ARG A 55 -10.36 -2.43 -2.22
N GLU A 56 -10.56 -2.80 -3.48
CA GLU A 56 -9.59 -3.59 -4.24
C GLU A 56 -8.26 -2.82 -4.41
N SER A 57 -8.35 -1.54 -4.76
CA SER A 57 -7.20 -0.64 -4.87
C SER A 57 -6.45 -0.51 -3.55
N LEU A 58 -7.16 -0.31 -2.44
CA LEU A 58 -6.58 -0.22 -1.11
C LEU A 58 -5.91 -1.55 -0.68
N GLY A 59 -6.55 -2.68 -0.98
CA GLY A 59 -5.97 -4.01 -0.72
C GLY A 59 -4.67 -4.24 -1.48
N ARG A 60 -4.56 -3.75 -2.71
CA ARG A 60 -3.32 -3.80 -3.52
C ARG A 60 -2.19 -3.01 -2.84
N TRP A 61 -2.49 -1.81 -2.34
CA TRP A 61 -1.53 -0.99 -1.58
C TRP A 61 -1.10 -1.62 -0.25
N VAL A 62 -2.03 -2.22 0.50
CA VAL A 62 -1.69 -2.97 1.73
C VAL A 62 -0.73 -4.10 1.41
N ARG A 63 -1.08 -4.94 0.45
CA ARG A 63 -0.23 -6.06 0.03
C ARG A 63 1.14 -5.55 -0.41
N PHE A 64 1.22 -4.44 -1.13
CA PHE A 64 2.49 -3.85 -1.54
C PHE A 64 3.39 -3.52 -0.35
N HIS A 65 2.84 -2.87 0.68
CA HIS A 65 3.59 -2.53 1.89
C HIS A 65 3.93 -3.74 2.77
N GLU A 66 3.10 -4.78 2.77
CA GLU A 66 3.39 -6.06 3.44
C GLU A 66 4.54 -6.79 2.73
N VAL A 67 4.52 -6.87 1.40
CA VAL A 67 5.61 -7.45 0.61
C VAL A 67 6.92 -6.68 0.81
N ALA A 68 6.85 -5.35 0.95
CA ALA A 68 8.03 -4.54 1.27
C ALA A 68 8.67 -4.94 2.62
N ALA A 69 7.89 -5.43 3.58
CA ALA A 69 8.40 -5.89 4.87
C ALA A 69 9.13 -7.24 4.75
N GLU A 70 8.74 -8.08 3.80
CA GLU A 70 9.35 -9.40 3.55
C GLU A 70 10.69 -9.34 2.81
N LEU A 71 11.06 -8.19 2.25
CA LEU A 71 12.36 -8.03 1.59
C LEU A 71 13.51 -8.41 2.54
N PRO A 72 14.61 -9.00 2.01
CA PRO A 72 15.80 -9.20 2.83
C PRO A 72 16.33 -7.85 3.34
N ASP A 73 17.01 -7.89 4.49
CA ASP A 73 17.31 -6.69 5.28
C ASP A 73 18.05 -5.61 4.49
N GLU A 74 18.97 -6.01 3.62
CA GLU A 74 19.78 -5.09 2.82
C GLU A 74 18.97 -4.39 1.73
N GLU A 75 18.15 -5.14 0.99
CA GLU A 75 17.23 -4.64 -0.03
C GLU A 75 16.14 -3.78 0.61
N ARG A 76 15.61 -4.21 1.76
CA ARG A 76 14.59 -3.46 2.51
C ARG A 76 15.11 -2.12 2.98
N ALA A 77 16.36 -2.05 3.45
CA ALA A 77 16.96 -0.78 3.86
C ALA A 77 17.06 0.22 2.70
N VAL A 78 17.47 -0.24 1.52
CA VAL A 78 17.50 0.60 0.30
C VAL A 78 16.09 0.99 -0.12
N PHE A 79 15.16 0.03 -0.16
CA PHE A 79 13.77 0.29 -0.51
C PHE A 79 13.15 1.35 0.38
N ASP A 80 13.36 1.24 1.70
CA ASP A 80 12.80 2.17 2.67
C ASP A 80 13.28 3.61 2.43
N MET A 81 14.56 3.78 2.10
CA MET A 81 15.14 5.10 1.83
C MET A 81 14.66 5.67 0.50
N VAL A 82 14.52 4.85 -0.54
CA VAL A 82 14.01 5.31 -1.84
C VAL A 82 12.52 5.65 -1.74
N TRP A 83 11.71 4.73 -1.22
CA TRP A 83 10.25 4.82 -1.29
C TRP A 83 9.67 5.78 -0.24
N TYR A 84 10.10 5.67 1.02
CA TYR A 84 9.52 6.50 2.08
C TYR A 84 10.27 7.81 2.31
N LEU A 85 11.58 7.87 2.01
CA LEU A 85 12.40 9.05 2.29
C LEU A 85 12.79 9.82 1.02
N GLY A 86 12.51 9.30 -0.18
CA GLY A 86 12.89 9.94 -1.44
C GLY A 86 14.40 10.17 -1.60
N ALA A 87 15.23 9.36 -0.93
CA ALA A 87 16.67 9.56 -0.89
C ALA A 87 17.35 9.23 -2.22
N THR A 88 18.44 9.93 -2.53
CA THR A 88 19.26 9.67 -3.71
C THR A 88 20.17 8.47 -3.50
N GLN A 89 20.61 7.82 -4.59
CA GLN A 89 21.52 6.66 -4.53
C GLN A 89 22.82 6.99 -3.78
N ALA A 90 23.40 8.17 -4.04
CA ALA A 90 24.59 8.67 -3.34
C ALA A 90 24.33 8.86 -1.84
N GLY A 91 23.20 9.45 -1.45
CA GLY A 91 22.84 9.62 -0.04
C GLY A 91 22.63 8.28 0.68
N ILE A 92 22.03 7.30 0.00
CA ILE A 92 21.84 5.95 0.54
C ILE A 92 23.19 5.24 0.69
N ALA A 93 24.08 5.39 -0.29
CA ALA A 93 25.42 4.80 -0.27
C ALA A 93 26.22 5.30 0.94
N ASP A 94 26.18 6.61 1.20
CA ASP A 94 26.81 7.24 2.35
C ASP A 94 26.24 6.72 3.68
N VAL A 95 24.91 6.72 3.83
CA VAL A 95 24.24 6.26 5.06
C VAL A 95 24.47 4.76 5.33
N LEU A 96 24.51 3.92 4.29
CA LEU A 96 24.72 2.48 4.41
C LEU A 96 26.20 2.09 4.40
N GLY A 97 27.13 3.03 4.25
CA GLY A 97 28.57 2.76 4.17
C GLY A 97 28.97 1.82 3.03
N CYS A 98 28.30 1.91 1.89
CA CYS A 98 28.57 1.06 0.72
C CYS A 98 28.67 1.86 -0.58
N SER A 99 28.98 1.21 -1.70
CA SER A 99 29.08 1.91 -3.00
C SER A 99 27.72 2.15 -3.65
N GLU A 100 27.56 3.22 -4.43
CA GLU A 100 26.35 3.46 -5.23
C GLU A 100 25.99 2.27 -6.15
N ARG A 101 27.00 1.54 -6.64
CA ARG A 101 26.81 0.31 -7.41
C ARG A 101 26.11 -0.78 -6.59
N THR A 102 26.44 -0.89 -5.31
CA THR A 102 25.80 -1.83 -4.37
C THR A 102 24.36 -1.41 -4.12
N VAL A 103 24.10 -0.13 -3.92
CA VAL A 103 22.74 0.40 -3.72
C VAL A 103 21.88 0.12 -4.96
N ARG A 104 22.39 0.42 -6.16
CA ARG A 104 21.69 0.12 -7.42
C ARG A 104 21.33 -1.36 -7.54
N ARG A 105 22.27 -2.26 -7.27
CA ARG A 105 22.03 -3.71 -7.32
C ARG A 105 20.94 -4.15 -6.33
N ARG A 106 20.99 -3.65 -5.08
CA ARG A 106 19.97 -3.95 -4.06
C ARG A 106 18.60 -3.41 -4.46
N TRP A 107 18.56 -2.23 -5.07
CA TRP A 107 17.32 -1.65 -5.60
C TRP A 107 16.73 -2.47 -6.76
N GLU A 108 17.57 -2.91 -7.70
CA GLU A 108 17.17 -3.81 -8.79
C GLU A 108 16.61 -5.13 -8.23
N SER A 109 17.30 -5.75 -7.27
CA SER A 109 16.84 -6.97 -6.61
C SER A 109 15.51 -6.78 -5.88
N ALA A 110 15.32 -5.66 -5.19
CA ALA A 110 14.03 -5.32 -4.58
C ALA A 110 12.91 -5.25 -5.64
N ARG A 111 13.15 -4.58 -6.78
CA ARG A 111 12.16 -4.50 -7.87
C ARG A 111 11.82 -5.86 -8.46
N GLU A 112 12.80 -6.74 -8.64
CA GLU A 112 12.59 -8.12 -9.10
C GLU A 112 11.73 -8.93 -8.12
N TYR A 113 11.95 -8.74 -6.82
CA TYR A 113 11.16 -9.36 -5.76
C TYR A 113 9.67 -8.98 -5.85
N PHE A 114 9.40 -7.69 -6.08
CA PHE A 114 8.05 -7.18 -6.32
C PHE A 114 7.44 -7.70 -7.62
N GLN A 115 8.18 -7.69 -8.74
CA GLN A 115 7.70 -8.22 -10.01
C GLN A 115 7.30 -9.70 -9.91
N THR A 116 8.06 -10.50 -9.16
CA THR A 116 7.76 -11.91 -8.94
C THR A 116 6.43 -12.12 -8.19
N ARG A 117 6.12 -11.25 -7.23
CA ARG A 117 4.90 -11.34 -6.40
C ARG A 117 3.67 -10.71 -7.04
N PHE A 118 3.84 -9.66 -7.83
CA PHE A 118 2.72 -8.91 -8.42
C PHE A 118 2.50 -9.21 -9.91
N ARG A 119 3.46 -9.82 -10.64
CA ARG A 119 3.33 -10.23 -12.05
C ARG A 119 2.65 -9.18 -12.97
N GLY A 120 2.99 -7.90 -12.80
CA GLY A 120 2.43 -6.79 -13.58
C GLY A 120 1.29 -6.04 -12.90
N ASP A 121 0.82 -6.51 -11.75
CA ASP A 121 -0.24 -5.91 -10.94
C ASP A 121 0.32 -5.02 -9.81
N LEU A 122 1.40 -4.30 -10.09
CA LEU A 122 1.94 -3.33 -9.14
C LEU A 122 0.98 -2.14 -9.05
N PRO A 123 0.72 -1.62 -7.84
CA PRO A 123 -0.13 -0.44 -7.68
C PRO A 123 0.49 0.83 -8.31
#